data_AF-A0A5E4HXM0-F1
#
_entry.id   AF-A0A5E4HXM0-F1
#
_cell.length_a   1.000
_cell.length_b   1.000
_cell.length_c   1.000
_cell.angle_alpha   90.00
_cell.angle_beta   90.00
_cell.angle_gamma   90.00
#
_symmetry.space_group_name_H-M   'P 1'
#
loop_
_entity.id
_entity.type
_entity.pdbx_description
1 polymer ?
#
loop_
_entity_poly.entity_id
_entity_poly.type
_entity_poly.pdbx_seq_one_letter_code
_entity_poly.pdbx_strand_id
1 'polypeptide(L)'
;MLAKAEWFCPRKFGWGMGIKSWQGVAYILGVMALFLLPGILPMSGDMRLAFMVLVAMVFTIDMLMVMPKVYSKLDEREQKHQLIAERNASFVAVIFLVGYGAYAAAALTAKGASQAEMMAGLGPLIVLALCMAAAKGGTLMWLEHKS
;
A
#
# COMPACT_ATOMS: atom_id res chain seq x y z
N MET A 1 15.26 2.97 -12.40
CA MET A 1 14.39 3.20 -11.23
C MET A 1 14.39 4.68 -10.95
N LEU A 2 13.23 5.31 -10.93
CA LEU A 2 13.05 6.74 -10.68
C LEU A 2 13.35 7.06 -9.21
N ALA A 3 12.88 6.20 -8.30
CA ALA A 3 13.19 6.30 -6.90
C ALA A 3 14.55 5.66 -6.57
N LYS A 4 15.30 6.28 -5.65
CA LYS A 4 16.56 5.74 -5.14
C LYS A 4 16.37 5.14 -3.76
N ALA A 5 17.02 4.00 -3.50
CA ALA A 5 16.94 3.30 -2.21
C ALA A 5 17.46 4.13 -1.02
N GLU A 6 18.36 5.08 -1.25
CA GLU A 6 18.84 6.00 -0.21
C GLU A 6 17.77 6.98 0.29
N TRP A 7 16.69 7.18 -0.47
CA TRP A 7 15.60 8.07 -0.08
C TRP A 7 14.65 7.45 0.93
N PHE A 8 14.74 6.13 1.12
CA PHE A 8 13.83 5.34 1.94
C PHE A 8 14.58 4.60 3.05
N CYS A 9 13.82 4.16 4.04
CA CYS A 9 14.31 3.32 5.13
C CYS A 9 13.34 2.16 5.40
N PRO A 10 13.81 1.05 5.98
CA PRO A 10 12.93 0.01 6.49
C PRO A 10 11.96 0.60 7.53
N ARG A 11 10.71 0.15 7.50
CA ARG A 11 9.68 0.59 8.46
C ARG A 11 9.41 -0.52 9.47
N LYS A 12 9.65 -0.21 10.75
CA LYS A 12 9.40 -1.12 11.88
C LYS A 12 7.90 -1.27 12.17
N PHE A 13 7.14 -0.17 12.16
CA PHE A 13 5.68 -0.19 12.39
C PHE A 13 4.91 0.30 11.15
N GLY A 14 3.93 -0.47 10.68
CA GLY A 14 3.17 -0.18 9.45
C GLY A 14 3.76 -0.84 8.20
N TRP A 15 2.99 -0.94 7.12
CA TRP A 15 3.40 -1.63 5.88
C TRP A 15 4.26 -0.76 4.96
N GLY A 16 5.11 -1.40 4.15
CA GLY A 16 5.95 -0.75 3.14
C GLY A 16 7.23 -0.12 3.67
N MET A 17 7.78 0.83 2.91
CA MET A 17 9.01 1.56 3.24
C MET A 17 8.70 2.90 3.94
N GLY A 18 9.60 3.31 4.84
CA GLY A 18 9.61 4.66 5.40
C GLY A 18 10.35 5.64 4.48
N ILE A 19 10.02 6.93 4.60
CA ILE A 19 10.72 7.99 3.88
C ILE A 19 11.84 8.52 4.79
N LYS A 20 13.08 8.58 4.27
CA LYS A 20 14.25 9.03 5.01
C LYS A 20 14.70 10.45 4.63
N SER A 21 14.42 10.88 3.39
CA SER A 21 14.96 12.11 2.81
C SER A 21 13.89 12.99 2.19
N TRP A 22 14.19 14.27 1.99
CA TRP A 22 13.28 15.19 1.29
C TRP A 22 13.05 14.78 -0.17
N GLN A 23 14.04 14.16 -0.83
CA GLN A 23 13.88 13.64 -2.19
C GLN A 23 12.83 12.52 -2.22
N GLY A 24 12.80 11.67 -1.20
CA GLY A 24 11.76 10.66 -1.04
C GLY A 24 10.37 11.28 -0.83
N VAL A 25 10.27 12.37 -0.05
CA VAL A 25 9.02 13.12 0.10
C VAL A 25 8.58 13.71 -1.23
N ALA A 26 9.47 14.41 -1.94
CA ALA A 26 9.19 15.00 -3.25
C ALA A 26 8.76 13.95 -4.27
N TYR A 27 9.40 12.78 -4.28
CA TYR A 27 9.01 11.65 -5.12
C TYR A 27 7.59 11.17 -4.84
N ILE A 28 7.25 10.92 -3.57
CA ILE A 28 5.90 10.47 -3.18
C ILE A 28 4.85 11.53 -3.51
N LEU A 29 5.12 12.81 -3.23
CA LEU A 29 4.22 13.90 -3.60
C LEU A 29 4.03 14.02 -5.12
N GLY A 30 5.09 13.81 -5.90
CA GLY A 30 5.01 13.78 -7.37
C GLY A 30 4.10 12.66 -7.86
N VAL A 31 4.25 11.45 -7.31
CA VAL A 31 3.37 10.32 -7.64
C VAL A 31 1.92 10.61 -7.22
N MET A 32 1.70 11.18 -6.03
CA MET A 32 0.36 11.58 -5.60
C MET A 32 -0.25 12.63 -6.53
N ALA A 33 0.53 13.62 -6.97
CA ALA A 33 0.08 14.60 -7.94
C ALA A 33 -0.33 13.93 -9.27
N LEU A 34 0.43 12.94 -9.75
CA LEU A 34 0.04 12.17 -10.93
C LEU A 34 -1.30 11.44 -10.75
N PHE A 35 -1.58 10.88 -9.57
CA PHE A 35 -2.89 10.28 -9.29
C PHE A 35 -4.04 11.28 -9.24
N LEU A 36 -3.78 12.54 -8.88
CA LEU A 36 -4.79 13.60 -8.81
C LEU A 36 -5.05 14.27 -10.17
N LEU A 37 -4.07 14.28 -11.08
CA LEU A 37 -4.18 14.92 -12.40
C LEU A 37 -5.44 14.54 -13.19
N PRO A 38 -5.84 13.26 -13.28
CA PRO A 38 -7.05 12.89 -14.02
C PRO A 38 -8.32 13.50 -13.45
N GLY A 39 -8.33 13.89 -12.17
CA GLY A 39 -9.46 14.55 -11.52
C GLY A 39 -9.68 16.00 -11.97
N ILE A 40 -8.63 16.66 -12.46
CA ILE A 40 -8.63 18.07 -12.84
C ILE A 40 -8.72 18.23 -14.36
N LEU A 41 -8.16 17.27 -15.12
CA LEU A 41 -8.17 17.31 -16.58
C LEU A 41 -9.50 16.77 -17.14
N PRO A 42 -10.00 17.33 -18.26
CA PRO A 42 -11.22 16.87 -18.92
C PRO A 42 -10.96 15.57 -19.70
N MET A 43 -10.74 14.48 -18.97
CA MET A 43 -10.51 13.14 -19.52
C MET A 43 -11.81 12.33 -19.52
N SER A 44 -12.00 11.47 -20.52
CA SER A 44 -13.07 10.46 -20.49
C SER A 44 -12.82 9.43 -19.37
N GLY A 45 -13.89 8.73 -18.94
CA GLY A 45 -13.80 7.73 -17.88
C GLY A 45 -12.76 6.64 -18.16
N ASP A 46 -12.77 6.11 -19.39
CA ASP A 46 -11.84 5.05 -19.81
C ASP A 46 -10.39 5.54 -19.85
N MET A 47 -10.15 6.77 -20.35
CA MET A 47 -8.82 7.37 -20.34
C MET A 47 -8.32 7.63 -18.92
N ARG A 48 -9.19 8.11 -18.02
CA ARG A 48 -8.87 8.32 -16.61
C ARG A 48 -8.46 6.99 -15.94
N LEU A 49 -9.23 5.91 -16.17
CA LEU A 49 -8.91 4.60 -15.63
C LEU A 49 -7.58 4.07 -16.19
N ALA A 50 -7.40 4.11 -17.51
CA ALA A 50 -6.16 3.67 -18.16
C ALA A 50 -4.94 4.44 -17.65
N PHE A 51 -5.06 5.75 -17.47
CA PHE A 51 -3.99 6.60 -16.92
C PHE A 51 -3.66 6.21 -15.48
N MET A 52 -4.66 6.06 -14.60
CA MET A 52 -4.43 5.66 -13.21
C MET A 52 -3.77 4.29 -13.10
N VAL A 53 -4.20 3.32 -13.93
CA VAL A 53 -3.61 1.98 -13.99
C VAL A 53 -2.15 2.06 -14.47
N LEU A 54 -1.86 2.87 -15.48
CA LEU A 54 -0.49 3.08 -15.97
C LEU A 54 0.42 3.66 -14.88
N VAL A 55 -0.02 4.73 -14.21
CA VAL A 55 0.73 5.36 -13.11
C VAL A 55 0.95 4.37 -11.96
N ALA A 56 -0.09 3.61 -11.58
CA ALA A 56 0.01 2.59 -10.55
C ALA A 56 1.03 1.51 -10.93
N MET A 57 0.99 0.97 -12.15
CA MET A 57 1.95 -0.04 -12.59
C MET A 57 3.38 0.47 -12.56
N VAL A 58 3.64 1.67 -13.09
CA VAL A 58 4.98 2.28 -13.08
C VAL A 58 5.48 2.45 -11.64
N PHE A 59 4.63 3.00 -10.77
CA PHE A 59 4.96 3.18 -9.36
C PHE A 59 5.23 1.84 -8.64
N THR A 60 4.38 0.83 -8.86
CA THR A 60 4.55 -0.50 -8.27
C THR A 60 5.85 -1.15 -8.70
N ILE A 61 6.15 -1.16 -10.00
CA ILE A 61 7.42 -1.71 -10.52
C ILE A 61 8.61 -0.98 -9.89
N ASP A 62 8.54 0.35 -9.81
CA ASP A 62 9.62 1.15 -9.24
C ASP A 62 9.86 0.84 -7.75
N MET A 63 8.79 0.74 -6.97
CA MET A 63 8.88 0.34 -5.56
C MET A 63 9.39 -1.10 -5.41
N LEU A 64 8.96 -2.04 -6.25
CA LEU A 64 9.37 -3.44 -6.17
C LEU A 64 10.87 -3.66 -6.39
N MET A 65 11.57 -2.85 -7.18
CA MET A 65 13.03 -2.99 -7.28
C MET A 65 13.83 -2.10 -6.33
N VAL A 66 13.20 -1.12 -5.71
CA VAL A 66 13.83 -0.32 -4.64
C VAL A 66 13.75 -1.05 -3.30
N MET A 67 12.62 -1.69 -3.01
CA MET A 67 12.34 -2.34 -1.73
C MET A 67 13.43 -3.35 -1.31
N PRO A 68 13.87 -4.30 -2.14
CA PRO A 68 14.93 -5.25 -1.76
C PRO A 68 16.24 -4.56 -1.37
N LYS A 69 16.60 -3.46 -2.04
CA LYS A 69 17.81 -2.68 -1.77
C LYS A 69 17.74 -1.89 -0.46
N VAL A 70 16.53 -1.57 0.00
CA VAL A 70 16.30 -0.92 1.29
C VAL A 70 16.40 -1.94 2.42
N TYR A 71 15.79 -3.11 2.25
CA TYR A 71 15.78 -4.17 3.26
C TYR A 71 17.08 -4.98 3.34
N SER A 72 17.90 -5.01 2.28
CA SER A 72 19.21 -5.69 2.30
C SER A 72 20.22 -5.06 3.28
N LYS A 73 19.92 -3.89 3.83
CA LYS A 73 20.76 -3.20 4.84
C LYS A 73 20.49 -3.69 6.27
N LEU A 74 19.43 -4.46 6.47
CA LEU A 74 19.12 -5.08 7.76
C LEU A 74 20.00 -6.30 8.00
N ASP A 75 20.24 -6.62 9.26
CA ASP A 75 20.92 -7.85 9.66
C ASP A 75 20.07 -9.10 9.29
N GLU A 76 20.69 -10.27 9.14
CA GLU A 76 20.01 -11.51 8.73
C GLU A 76 18.84 -11.86 9.66
N ARG A 77 19.00 -11.63 10.97
CA ARG A 77 17.95 -11.83 11.97
C ARG A 77 16.77 -10.89 11.74
N GLU A 78 17.06 -9.60 11.56
CA GLU A 78 16.05 -8.58 11.32
C GLU A 78 15.31 -8.82 10.00
N GLN A 79 16.03 -9.25 8.95
CA GLN A 79 15.42 -9.64 7.67
C GLN A 79 14.42 -10.77 7.84
N LYS A 80 14.76 -11.83 8.59
CA LYS A 80 13.85 -12.95 8.86
C LYS A 80 12.59 -12.49 9.61
N HIS A 81 12.75 -11.67 10.66
CA HIS A 81 11.62 -11.15 11.42
C HIS A 81 10.71 -10.28 10.55
N GLN A 82 11.31 -9.42 9.73
CA GLN A 82 10.59 -8.55 8.82
C GLN A 82 9.81 -9.34 7.77
N LEU A 83 10.41 -10.38 7.17
CA LEU A 83 9.74 -11.22 6.17
C LEU A 83 8.49 -11.92 6.74
N ILE A 84 8.57 -12.45 7.96
CA ILE A 84 7.43 -13.08 8.64
C ILE A 84 6.33 -12.04 8.90
N ALA A 85 6.71 -10.85 9.36
CA ALA A 85 5.77 -9.77 9.65
C ALA A 85 5.09 -9.22 8.38
N GLU A 86 5.82 -9.01 7.29
CA GLU A 86 5.28 -8.55 6.01
C GLU A 86 4.35 -9.61 5.39
N ARG A 87 4.67 -10.90 5.55
CA ARG A 87 3.78 -12.01 5.13
C ARG A 87 2.43 -11.95 5.87
N ASN A 88 2.46 -11.80 7.20
CA ASN A 88 1.24 -11.72 8.01
C ASN A 88 0.41 -10.48 7.65
N ALA A 89 1.06 -9.33 7.44
CA ALA A 89 0.39 -8.12 6.97
C ALA A 89 -0.28 -8.33 5.60
N SER A 90 0.41 -9.01 4.68
CA SER A 90 -0.11 -9.30 3.34
C SER A 90 -1.32 -10.24 3.39
N PHE A 91 -1.32 -11.25 4.26
CA PHE A 91 -2.49 -12.13 4.46
C PHE A 91 -3.70 -11.36 4.97
N VAL A 92 -3.51 -10.46 5.94
CA VAL A 92 -4.58 -9.57 6.41
C VAL A 92 -5.11 -8.70 5.28
N ALA A 93 -4.22 -8.22 4.41
CA ALA A 93 -4.63 -7.43 3.26
C ALA A 93 -5.54 -8.22 2.30
N VAL A 94 -5.16 -9.46 1.97
CA VAL A 94 -5.94 -10.33 1.10
C VAL A 94 -7.31 -10.65 1.72
N ILE A 95 -7.34 -11.06 2.99
CA ILE A 95 -8.58 -11.38 3.70
C ILE A 95 -9.54 -10.19 3.70
N PHE A 96 -9.02 -9.00 4.02
CA PHE A 96 -9.84 -7.80 4.08
C PHE A 96 -10.35 -7.38 2.69
N LEU A 97 -9.49 -7.39 1.67
CA LEU A 97 -9.89 -7.03 0.30
C LEU A 97 -10.94 -7.99 -0.26
N VAL A 98 -10.76 -9.30 -0.05
CA VAL A 98 -11.76 -10.31 -0.47
C VAL A 98 -13.06 -10.14 0.32
N GLY A 99 -12.98 -9.99 1.65
CA GLY A 99 -14.15 -9.81 2.49
C GLY A 99 -14.92 -8.53 2.17
N TYR A 100 -14.22 -7.42 1.94
CA TYR A 100 -14.83 -6.17 1.52
C TYR A 100 -15.43 -6.26 0.11
N GLY A 101 -14.76 -6.92 -0.83
CA GLY A 101 -15.29 -7.17 -2.17
C GLY A 101 -16.59 -7.99 -2.13
N ALA A 102 -16.63 -9.04 -1.31
CA ALA A 102 -17.83 -9.86 -1.10
C ALA A 102 -18.97 -9.06 -0.44
N TYR A 103 -18.66 -8.28 0.60
CA TYR A 103 -19.61 -7.38 1.24
C TYR A 103 -20.18 -6.36 0.25
N ALA A 104 -19.32 -5.73 -0.54
CA ALA A 104 -19.71 -4.75 -1.54
C ALA A 104 -20.66 -5.37 -2.57
N ALA A 105 -20.34 -6.55 -3.11
CA ALA A 105 -21.19 -7.26 -4.05
C ALA A 105 -22.57 -7.62 -3.46
N ALA A 106 -22.60 -8.11 -2.22
CA ALA A 106 -23.84 -8.45 -1.52
C ALA A 106 -24.73 -7.21 -1.26
N ALA A 107 -24.14 -6.09 -0.82
CA ALA A 107 -24.89 -4.88 -0.54
C ALA A 107 -25.38 -4.13 -1.79
N LEU A 108 -24.65 -4.20 -2.92
CA LEU A 108 -25.17 -3.74 -4.22
C LEU A 108 -26.44 -4.49 -4.62
N THR A 109 -26.47 -5.81 -4.36
CA THR A 109 -27.61 -6.66 -4.67
C THR A 109 -28.80 -6.40 -3.73
N ALA A 110 -28.53 -6.12 -2.44
CA ALA A 110 -29.56 -5.97 -1.42
C ALA A 110 -30.20 -4.57 -1.34
N LYS A 111 -29.45 -3.50 -1.62
CA LYS A 111 -29.91 -2.12 -1.40
C LYS A 111 -30.25 -1.33 -2.67
N GLY A 112 -29.99 -1.88 -3.86
CA GLY A 112 -30.05 -1.10 -5.10
C GLY A 112 -29.13 0.14 -5.07
N ALA A 113 -28.13 0.13 -4.18
CA ALA A 113 -27.20 1.22 -3.99
C ALA A 113 -26.34 1.37 -5.25
N SER A 114 -26.00 2.61 -5.61
CA SER A 114 -25.12 2.83 -6.75
C SER A 114 -23.70 2.33 -6.42
N GLN A 115 -23.00 1.73 -7.40
CA GLN A 115 -21.57 1.37 -7.25
C GLN A 115 -20.71 2.55 -6.76
N ALA A 116 -21.11 3.78 -7.09
CA ALA A 116 -20.43 4.99 -6.67
C ALA A 116 -20.49 5.22 -5.15
N GLU A 117 -21.64 5.00 -4.50
CA GLU A 117 -21.79 5.22 -3.05
C GLU A 117 -21.03 4.18 -2.21
N MET A 118 -20.90 2.95 -2.72
CA MET A 118 -20.15 1.89 -2.04
C MET A 118 -18.64 2.06 -2.16
N MET A 119 -18.16 2.63 -3.27
CA MET A 119 -16.74 2.92 -3.52
C MET A 119 -16.29 4.30 -2.99
N ALA A 120 -17.21 5.19 -2.59
CA ALA A 120 -16.92 6.58 -2.24
C ALA A 120 -16.23 6.81 -0.88
N GLY A 121 -15.89 5.75 -0.13
CA GLY A 121 -15.23 5.89 1.17
C GLY A 121 -13.73 5.62 1.11
N LEU A 122 -12.91 6.54 1.63
CA LEU A 122 -11.56 6.20 2.11
C LEU A 122 -11.59 5.23 3.32
N GLY A 123 -12.76 5.09 3.97
CA GLY A 123 -12.95 4.29 5.19
C GLY A 123 -12.42 2.85 5.11
N PRO A 124 -12.84 2.04 4.13
CA PRO A 124 -12.36 0.66 3.99
C PRO A 124 -10.85 0.56 3.79
N LEU A 125 -10.25 1.48 3.02
CA LEU A 125 -8.79 1.50 2.79
C LEU A 125 -8.00 1.91 4.04
N ILE A 126 -8.53 2.86 4.83
CA ILE A 126 -7.92 3.25 6.10
C ILE A 126 -7.97 2.09 7.10
N VAL A 127 -9.12 1.41 7.21
CA VAL A 127 -9.27 0.24 8.08
C VAL A 127 -8.32 -0.88 7.66
N LEU A 128 -8.23 -1.16 6.36
CA LEU A 128 -7.25 -2.10 5.79
C LEU A 128 -5.82 -1.74 6.22
N ALA A 129 -5.41 -0.49 6.04
CA ALA A 129 -4.07 -0.02 6.38
C ALA A 129 -3.76 -0.18 7.89
N LEU A 130 -4.74 0.10 8.75
CA LEU A 130 -4.63 -0.08 10.20
C LEU A 130 -4.52 -1.55 10.58
N CYS A 131 -5.36 -2.43 10.02
CA CYS A 131 -5.31 -3.87 10.26
C CYS A 131 -3.96 -4.47 9.83
N MET A 132 -3.45 -4.07 8.67
CA MET A 132 -2.12 -4.48 8.20
C MET A 132 -1.01 -3.99 9.13
N ALA A 133 -1.07 -2.74 9.59
CA ALA A 133 -0.10 -2.17 10.51
C ALA A 133 -0.09 -2.91 11.86
N ALA A 134 -1.28 -3.24 12.39
CA ALA A 134 -1.44 -4.00 13.63
C ALA A 134 -0.89 -5.43 13.49
N ALA A 135 -1.20 -6.12 12.39
CA ALA A 135 -0.73 -7.48 12.14
C ALA A 135 0.80 -7.54 12.02
N LYS A 136 1.39 -6.59 11.30
CA LYS A 136 2.86 -6.47 11.18
C LYS A 136 3.50 -6.15 12.53
N GLY A 137 3.02 -5.10 13.20
CA GLY A 137 3.58 -4.62 14.47
C GLY A 137 3.48 -5.68 15.57
N GLY A 138 2.34 -6.34 15.70
CA GLY A 138 2.14 -7.42 16.66
C GLY A 138 3.07 -8.61 16.42
N THR A 139 3.26 -8.99 15.16
CA THR A 139 4.19 -10.08 14.79
C THR A 139 5.64 -9.72 15.16
N LEU A 140 6.07 -8.48 14.89
CA LEU A 140 7.42 -8.03 15.23
C LEU A 140 7.65 -7.98 16.75
N MET A 141 6.72 -7.43 17.52
CA MET A 141 6.83 -7.38 18.98
C MET A 141 6.91 -8.79 19.59
N TRP A 142 6.13 -9.73 19.07
CA TRP A 142 6.17 -11.12 19.53
C TRP A 142 7.49 -11.81 19.20
N LEU A 143 8.02 -11.60 17.98
CA LEU A 143 9.30 -12.17 17.56
C LEU A 143 10.46 -11.58 18.36
N GLU A 144 10.48 -10.27 18.60
CA GLU A 144 11.50 -9.61 19.43
C GLU A 144 11.52 -10.13 20.87
N HIS A 145 10.36 -10.41 21.46
CA HIS A 145 10.28 -10.95 22.83
C HIS A 145 10.74 -12.40 22.97
N LYS A 146 10.72 -13.19 21.88
CA LYS A 146 11.00 -14.63 21.91
C LYS A 146 12.46 -14.98 21.59
N SER A 147 13.24 -13.99 21.18
CA SER A 147 14.58 -14.14 20.56
C SER A 147 15.66 -13.39 21.33
#